data_AF-A0A923IFN0-F1
#
_entry.id   AF-A0A923IFN0-F1
#
_cell.length_a   1.000
_cell.length_b   1.000
_cell.length_c   1.000
_cell.angle_alpha   90.00
_cell.angle_beta   90.00
_cell.angle_gamma   90.00
#
_symmetry.space_group_name_H-M   'P 1'
#
loop_
_entity.id
_entity.type
_entity.pdbx_description
1 polymer ?
#
loop_
_entity_poly.entity_id
_entity_poly.type
_entity_poly.pdbx_seq_one_letter_code
_entity_poly.pdbx_strand_id
1 'polypeptide(L)'
;MKKQTAKKKDSDEKKGLEVISVKIGKGITATYKGLGGTFACFTDSCLRKQTLPGFHEKGLIAGVETKDTGIALCLSGKHSAIKLREVMDIALLNTGAYPEKRGKAKYSIEVKSEK
;
A
#
# COMPACT_ATOMS: atom_id res chain seq x y z
N MET A 1 -18.89 -22.33 -43.15
CA MET A 1 -18.74 -23.08 -41.87
C MET A 1 -18.51 -22.09 -40.73
N LYS A 2 -18.91 -22.49 -39.52
CA LYS A 2 -19.23 -21.68 -38.34
C LYS A 2 -18.06 -20.84 -37.78
N LYS A 3 -18.42 -19.68 -37.21
CA LYS A 3 -17.65 -18.84 -36.27
C LYS A 3 -17.00 -19.69 -35.16
N GLN A 4 -15.86 -19.25 -34.60
CA GLN A 4 -15.78 -18.81 -33.18
C GLN A 4 -14.35 -18.46 -32.70
N THR A 5 -14.22 -17.17 -32.38
CA THR A 5 -13.62 -16.58 -31.15
C THR A 5 -12.18 -16.86 -30.75
N ALA A 6 -11.42 -15.76 -30.78
CA ALA A 6 -10.33 -15.43 -29.87
C ALA A 6 -10.59 -15.91 -28.43
N LYS A 7 -9.58 -16.54 -27.83
CA LYS A 7 -9.41 -16.59 -26.37
C LYS A 7 -8.02 -16.08 -26.03
N LYS A 8 -7.95 -14.76 -25.84
CA LYS A 8 -6.90 -14.12 -25.05
C LYS A 8 -7.11 -14.61 -23.61
N LYS A 9 -6.25 -15.50 -23.12
CA LYS A 9 -6.25 -15.98 -21.74
C LYS A 9 -5.56 -14.92 -20.88
N ASP A 10 -6.25 -13.80 -20.66
CA ASP A 10 -5.94 -12.93 -19.51
C ASP A 10 -6.68 -13.47 -18.29
N SER A 11 -6.11 -13.20 -17.11
CA SER A 11 -6.58 -13.54 -15.76
C SER A 11 -6.38 -14.98 -15.29
N ASP A 12 -5.12 -15.39 -15.19
CA ASP A 12 -4.69 -16.05 -13.96
C ASP A 12 -4.31 -14.92 -13.00
N GLU A 13 -5.30 -14.33 -12.31
CA GLU A 13 -5.04 -13.62 -11.06
C GLU A 13 -4.30 -14.62 -10.19
N LYS A 14 -2.97 -14.51 -10.12
CA LYS A 14 -2.14 -15.41 -9.31
C LYS A 14 -2.71 -15.42 -7.89
N LYS A 15 -3.49 -16.46 -7.58
CA LYS A 15 -4.17 -16.64 -6.30
C LYS A 15 -3.10 -16.52 -5.21
N GLY A 16 -3.21 -15.49 -4.38
CA GLY A 16 -2.27 -15.23 -3.29
C GLY A 16 -1.30 -14.06 -3.50
N LEU A 17 -1.44 -13.25 -4.57
CA LEU A 17 -0.74 -11.97 -4.68
C LEU A 17 -1.73 -10.81 -4.55
N GLU A 18 -1.29 -9.74 -3.92
CA GLU A 18 -2.05 -8.50 -3.76
C GLU A 18 -1.21 -7.28 -4.14
N VAL A 19 -1.88 -6.29 -4.73
CA VAL A 19 -1.25 -5.06 -5.19
C VAL A 19 -1.77 -3.90 -4.36
N ILE A 20 -0.86 -3.13 -3.77
CA ILE A 20 -1.11 -2.02 -2.86
C ILE A 20 -0.59 -0.74 -3.53
N SER A 21 -1.46 0.25 -3.68
CA SER A 21 -1.08 1.58 -4.14
C SER A 21 -0.80 2.51 -2.96
N VAL A 22 0.24 3.31 -3.05
CA VAL A 22 0.52 4.40 -2.10
C VAL A 22 0.25 5.73 -2.80
N LYS A 23 -0.61 6.55 -2.18
CA LYS A 23 -0.96 7.88 -2.66
C LYS A 23 -0.39 8.93 -1.72
N ILE A 24 0.37 9.88 -2.27
CA ILE A 24 0.89 11.04 -1.54
C ILE A 24 0.41 12.29 -2.29
N GLY A 25 -0.31 13.17 -1.59
CA GLY A 25 -0.95 14.32 -2.21
C GLY A 25 -2.07 13.92 -3.18
N LYS A 26 -2.06 14.46 -4.41
CA LYS A 26 -3.16 14.31 -5.39
C LYS A 26 -3.07 13.05 -6.26
N GLY A 27 -2.06 12.19 -6.09
CA GLY A 27 -1.82 11.09 -7.03
C GLY A 27 -1.21 9.84 -6.41
N ILE A 28 -1.27 8.74 -7.17
CA ILE A 28 -0.55 7.49 -6.86
C ILE A 28 0.94 7.75 -7.08
N THR A 29 1.73 7.54 -6.04
CA THR A 29 3.17 7.79 -6.05
C THR A 29 3.98 6.51 -6.22
N ALA A 30 3.48 5.39 -5.70
CA ALA A 30 4.14 4.10 -5.78
C ALA A 30 3.12 2.95 -5.75
N THR A 31 3.53 1.80 -6.26
CA THR A 31 2.75 0.56 -6.22
C THR A 31 3.65 -0.57 -5.76
N TYR A 32 3.10 -1.44 -4.92
CA TYR A 32 3.81 -2.55 -4.31
C TYR A 32 2.99 -3.81 -4.46
N LYS A 33 3.68 -4.94 -4.43
CA LYS A 33 3.09 -6.26 -4.52
C LYS A 33 3.57 -7.13 -3.39
N GLY A 34 2.62 -7.71 -2.67
CA GLY A 34 2.86 -8.63 -1.57
C GLY A 34 2.17 -9.97 -1.79
N LEU A 35 2.42 -10.89 -0.88
CA LEU A 35 1.61 -12.10 -0.74
C LEU A 35 0.27 -11.74 -0.10
N GLY A 36 -0.72 -12.62 -0.23
CA GLY A 36 -2.01 -12.44 0.40
C GLY A 36 -1.88 -12.22 1.91
N GLY A 37 -2.44 -11.10 2.39
CA GLY A 37 -2.38 -10.72 3.80
C GLY A 37 -1.29 -9.71 4.15
N THR A 38 -0.40 -9.32 3.23
CA THR A 38 0.60 -8.26 3.47
C THR A 38 -0.07 -6.93 3.89
N PHE A 39 -1.13 -6.51 3.22
CA PHE A 39 -1.92 -5.32 3.49
C PHE A 39 -2.67 -5.45 4.81
N ALA A 40 -3.21 -6.64 5.11
CA ALA A 40 -3.83 -6.91 6.41
C ALA A 40 -2.81 -6.78 7.56
N CYS A 41 -1.59 -7.29 7.36
CA CYS A 41 -0.49 -7.17 8.32
C CYS A 41 -0.05 -5.69 8.51
N PHE A 42 0.09 -4.96 7.40
CA PHE A 42 0.41 -3.53 7.42
C PHE A 42 -0.66 -2.73 8.17
N THR A 43 -1.94 -2.98 7.86
CA THR A 43 -3.06 -2.28 8.49
C THR A 43 -3.26 -2.64 9.96
N ASP A 44 -3.09 -3.90 10.37
CA ASP A 44 -3.09 -4.29 11.80
C ASP A 44 -1.99 -3.54 12.58
N SER A 45 -0.80 -3.43 11.99
CA SER A 45 0.31 -2.71 12.60
C SER A 45 -0.02 -1.22 12.77
N CYS A 46 -0.62 -0.58 11.76
CA CYS A 46 -0.98 0.82 11.84
C CYS A 46 -2.18 1.07 12.78
N LEU A 47 -3.29 0.35 12.58
CA LEU A 47 -4.57 0.59 13.28
C LEU A 47 -4.51 0.13 14.74
N ARG A 48 -4.11 -1.12 14.98
CA ARG A 48 -4.20 -1.74 16.31
C ARG A 48 -2.94 -1.49 17.13
N LYS A 49 -1.76 -1.63 16.54
CA LYS A 49 -0.50 -1.46 17.25
C LYS A 49 -0.02 -0.01 17.29
N GLN A 50 -0.57 0.87 16.43
CA GLN A 50 -0.10 2.25 16.26
C GLN A 50 1.40 2.32 15.99
N THR A 51 1.91 1.37 15.19
CA THR A 51 3.32 1.24 14.80
C THR A 51 3.44 1.15 13.30
N LEU A 52 4.47 1.78 12.74
CA LEU A 52 4.81 1.62 11.33
C LEU A 52 5.89 0.54 11.19
N PRO A 53 5.67 -0.53 10.40
CA PRO A 53 6.67 -1.58 10.20
C PRO A 53 8.03 -1.01 9.77
N GLY A 54 9.13 -1.53 10.31
CA GLY A 54 10.48 -1.01 10.06
C GLY A 54 10.86 0.23 10.85
N PHE A 55 9.96 0.80 11.65
CA PHE A 55 10.23 1.96 12.51
C PHE A 55 10.04 1.59 13.99
N HIS A 56 11.03 1.94 14.81
CA HIS A 56 11.03 1.70 16.26
C HIS A 56 10.53 2.91 17.05
N GLU A 57 10.34 4.05 16.38
CA GLU A 57 9.95 5.31 16.99
C GLU A 57 8.47 5.30 17.37
N LYS A 58 8.19 5.42 18.67
CA LYS A 58 6.82 5.64 19.17
C LYS A 58 6.34 7.02 18.76
N GLY A 59 5.09 7.12 18.33
CA GLY A 59 4.47 8.39 17.96
C GLY A 59 4.74 8.84 16.53
N LEU A 60 5.36 8.02 15.69
CA LEU A 60 5.51 8.30 14.25
C LEU A 60 4.16 8.36 13.52
N ILE A 61 3.17 7.56 13.97
CA ILE A 61 1.80 7.64 13.47
C ILE A 61 1.04 8.67 14.33
N ALA A 62 0.69 9.80 13.73
CA ALA A 62 -0.17 10.82 14.33
C ALA A 62 -1.66 10.44 14.26
N GLY A 63 -2.04 9.66 13.25
CA GLY A 63 -3.40 9.15 13.12
C GLY A 63 -3.56 8.18 11.96
N VAL A 64 -4.57 7.33 12.05
CA VAL A 64 -4.90 6.36 11.00
C VAL A 64 -6.42 6.13 10.95
N GLU A 65 -6.96 6.12 9.73
CA GLU A 65 -8.39 5.92 9.48
C GLU A 65 -8.60 4.85 8.41
N THR A 66 -9.66 4.06 8.57
CA THR A 66 -10.10 3.11 7.55
C THR A 66 -10.83 3.84 6.41
N LYS A 67 -10.66 3.35 5.19
CA LYS A 67 -11.34 3.79 3.97
C LYS A 67 -11.87 2.56 3.22
N ASP A 68 -12.79 2.75 2.28
CA ASP A 68 -13.45 1.66 1.54
C ASP A 68 -12.46 0.66 0.93
N THR A 69 -11.35 1.14 0.36
CA THR A 69 -10.32 0.31 -0.28
C THR A 69 -8.98 0.34 0.44
N GLY A 70 -8.93 0.77 1.71
CA GLY A 70 -7.71 0.69 2.50
C GLY A 70 -7.65 1.63 3.70
N ILE A 71 -6.57 2.40 3.85
CA ILE A 71 -6.38 3.30 4.99
C ILE A 71 -5.83 4.66 4.59
N ALA A 72 -6.12 5.68 5.40
CA ALA A 72 -5.45 6.96 5.39
C ALA A 72 -4.54 7.06 6.62
N LEU A 73 -3.24 7.24 6.40
CA LEU A 73 -2.19 7.30 7.40
C LEU A 73 -1.66 8.74 7.48
N CYS A 74 -1.66 9.30 8.70
CA CYS A 74 -1.05 10.58 9.02
C CYS A 74 0.21 10.34 9.85
N LEU A 75 1.37 10.75 9.33
CA LEU A 75 2.63 10.69 10.06
C LEU A 75 2.85 11.99 10.84
N SER A 76 3.44 11.87 12.03
CA SER A 76 3.77 13.01 12.88
C SER A 76 4.91 13.85 12.31
N GLY A 77 4.86 15.15 12.56
CA GLY A 77 5.85 16.11 12.07
C GLY A 77 5.73 16.42 10.57
N LYS A 78 6.61 17.31 10.10
CA LYS A 78 6.57 17.86 8.73
C LYS A 78 7.47 17.07 7.80
N HIS A 79 6.86 16.25 6.96
CA HIS A 79 7.57 15.46 5.95
C HIS A 79 7.30 15.97 4.54
N SER A 80 8.36 16.02 3.72
CA SER A 80 8.22 16.22 2.28
C SER A 80 7.59 14.99 1.62
N ALA A 81 7.02 15.15 0.42
CA ALA A 81 6.46 14.01 -0.32
C ALA A 81 7.51 12.92 -0.62
N ILE A 82 8.77 13.32 -0.86
CA ILE A 82 9.89 12.39 -1.04
C ILE A 82 10.12 11.61 0.25
N LYS A 83 10.13 12.29 1.40
CA LYS A 83 10.34 11.62 2.68
C LYS A 83 9.21 10.65 3.03
N LEU A 84 7.96 11.06 2.78
CA LEU A 84 6.80 10.18 2.94
C LEU A 84 6.91 8.93 2.07
N ARG A 85 7.40 9.07 0.84
CA ARG A 85 7.64 7.93 -0.05
C ARG A 85 8.71 6.99 0.50
N GLU A 86 9.85 7.52 0.93
CA GLU A 86 10.93 6.72 1.54
C GLU A 86 10.42 5.93 2.76
N VAL A 87 9.62 6.59 3.60
CA VAL A 87 9.02 5.95 4.78
C VAL A 87 8.12 4.79 4.37
N MET A 88 7.30 4.99 3.35
CA MET A 88 6.43 3.92 2.84
C MET A 88 7.19 2.80 2.13
N ASP A 89 8.27 3.12 1.42
CA ASP A 89 9.17 2.12 0.84
C ASP A 89 9.73 1.21 1.93
N ILE A 90 10.27 1.79 3.01
CA ILE A 90 10.79 1.05 4.15
C ILE A 90 9.68 0.21 4.79
N ALA A 91 8.53 0.82 5.08
CA ALA A 91 7.48 0.14 5.81
C ALA A 91 6.88 -1.04 5.05
N LEU A 92 6.64 -0.87 3.74
CA LEU A 92 6.06 -1.93 2.92
C LEU A 92 7.06 -3.06 2.67
N LEU A 93 8.34 -2.74 2.45
CA LEU A 93 9.40 -3.76 2.36
C LEU A 93 9.49 -4.60 3.65
N ASN A 94 9.36 -3.96 4.82
CA ASN A 94 9.33 -4.65 6.11
C ASN A 94 8.04 -5.45 6.37
N THR A 95 7.03 -5.33 5.51
CA THR A 95 5.84 -6.20 5.50
C THR A 95 5.86 -7.25 4.38
N GLY A 96 6.95 -7.34 3.61
CA GLY A 96 7.06 -8.26 2.48
C GLY A 96 6.33 -7.79 1.21
N ALA A 97 6.06 -6.49 1.09
CA ALA A 97 5.56 -5.87 -0.14
C ALA A 97 6.73 -5.21 -0.90
N TYR A 98 6.89 -5.58 -2.17
CA TYR A 98 8.01 -5.12 -3.00
C TYR A 98 7.53 -4.19 -4.11
N PRO A 99 8.34 -3.21 -4.56
CA PRO A 99 7.98 -2.31 -5.65
C PRO A 99 7.55 -3.07 -6.91
N GLU A 100 6.42 -2.67 -7.49
CA GLU A 100 5.84 -3.28 -8.68
C GLU A 100 5.55 -2.20 -9.72
N LYS A 101 5.94 -2.45 -10.97
CA LYS A 101 5.73 -1.49 -12.07
C LYS A 101 4.37 -1.67 -12.75
N ARG A 102 3.76 -2.85 -12.61
CA ARG A 102 2.53 -3.22 -13.33
C ARG A 102 1.59 -4.00 -12.40
N GLY A 103 0.39 -3.47 -12.19
CA GLY A 103 -0.65 -4.17 -11.44
C GLY A 103 -1.84 -3.27 -11.16
N LYS A 104 -3.04 -3.83 -11.21
CA LYS A 104 -4.24 -3.13 -10.75
C LYS A 104 -4.29 -3.24 -9.23
N ALA A 105 -4.09 -2.11 -8.54
CA ALA A 105 -4.13 -2.08 -7.08
C ALA A 105 -5.51 -2.52 -6.57
N LYS A 106 -5.50 -3.45 -5.61
CA LYS A 106 -6.69 -3.87 -4.85
C LYS A 106 -6.87 -3.02 -3.59
N TYR A 107 -5.76 -2.56 -3.02
CA TYR A 107 -5.74 -1.77 -1.80
C TYR A 107 -5.03 -0.43 -2.00
N SER A 108 -5.37 0.55 -1.18
CA SER A 108 -4.77 1.89 -1.21
C SER A 108 -4.36 2.36 0.19
N ILE A 109 -3.17 2.94 0.28
CA ILE A 109 -2.68 3.66 1.45
C ILE A 109 -2.53 5.12 1.05
N GLU A 110 -3.34 5.99 1.63
CA GLU A 110 -3.19 7.44 1.51
C GLU A 110 -2.29 7.94 2.63
N VAL A 111 -1.24 8.69 2.29
CA VAL A 111 -0.22 9.10 3.27
C VAL A 111 -0.06 10.61 3.26
N LYS A 112 -0.13 11.21 4.44
CA LYS A 112 0.11 12.64 4.68
C LYS A 112 0.97 12.83 5.93
N SER A 113 1.55 14.01 6.07
CA SER A 113 2.21 14.50 7.28
C SER A 113 1.34 15.52 8.00
N GLU A 114 1.63 15.76 9.28
CA GLU A 114 1.13 16.94 9.99
C GLU A 114 1.62 18.23 9.33
N LYS A 115 0.82 19.30 9.47
CA LYS A 115 1.08 20.60 8.84
C LYS A 115 2.18 21.40 9.52
#